data_AF-A0A7S0DKT8-F1
#
_entry.id   AF-A0A7S0DKT8-F1
#
_cell.length_a   1.000
_cell.length_b   1.000
_cell.length_c   1.000
_cell.angle_alpha   90.00
_cell.angle_beta   90.00
_cell.angle_gamma   90.00
#
_symmetry.space_group_name_H-M   'P 1'
#
loop_
_entity.id
_entity.type
_entity.pdbx_description
1 polymer ?
#
loop_
_entity_poly.entity_id
_entity_poly.type
_entity_poly.pdbx_seq_one_letter_code
_entity_poly.pdbx_strand_id
1 'polypeptide(L)'
;QKGAMWGRAAIKLYVSNSGERINVQASPTDTIASLIHRLAEETKIPTHAQILLTSDGSTLNPEDRVGNYPQLRDPKAVVYLFDRNYIFRSPSPKQVKVAVGINPPKILTECLAAIEPRSSDHSSSQELLERFKIQFDGHCKQAREFERCCTESKMDVVRILQELEVHLGSLDAAFYNLMNHRGSMVKMFDEFFSEFTAIVKESSTLFDNFEYDLGELRNVELHPALRIGNKTTLLDMQPEGRLRETLGKCRSWRDRLEKSVVELRAEFDEIREEVKKEEGQLKRVDLSWLKRANS
;
A
#
# COMPACT_ATOMS: atom_id res chain seq x y z
N GLN A 1 -7.50 -9.71 29.79
CA GLN A 1 -6.44 -8.67 29.89
C GLN A 1 -7.09 -7.30 29.68
N LYS A 2 -6.79 -6.33 30.55
CA LYS A 2 -7.45 -5.02 30.63
C LYS A 2 -7.10 -4.15 29.42
N GLY A 3 -8.01 -4.06 28.45
CA GLY A 3 -7.92 -3.08 27.37
C GLY A 3 -8.31 -1.70 27.89
N ALA A 4 -7.33 -0.83 28.10
CA ALA A 4 -7.60 0.60 28.26
C ALA A 4 -8.30 1.09 26.98
N MET A 5 -9.60 1.38 27.08
CA MET A 5 -10.34 2.13 26.07
C MET A 5 -9.78 3.56 26.10
N TRP A 6 -8.97 3.89 25.11
CA TRP A 6 -8.62 5.28 24.84
C TRP A 6 -9.89 6.01 24.37
N GLY A 7 -10.04 7.29 24.70
CA GLY A 7 -11.19 8.10 24.28
C GLY A 7 -11.21 8.32 22.76
N ARG A 8 -12.05 9.25 22.27
CA ARG A 8 -11.93 9.71 20.88
C ARG A 8 -10.52 10.27 20.68
N ALA A 9 -9.79 9.80 19.65
CA ALA A 9 -8.59 10.49 19.22
C ALA A 9 -8.70 11.00 17.78
N ALA A 10 -7.92 12.04 17.54
CA ALA A 10 -7.73 12.62 16.23
C ALA A 10 -6.74 11.74 15.44
N ILE A 11 -7.25 11.09 14.40
CA ILE A 11 -6.41 10.36 13.44
C ILE A 11 -5.93 11.38 12.40
N LYS A 12 -4.61 11.44 12.19
CA LYS A 12 -4.02 12.20 11.09
C LYS A 12 -4.18 11.40 9.81
N LEU A 13 -5.08 11.87 8.94
CA LEU A 13 -5.29 11.25 7.65
C LEU A 13 -4.78 12.17 6.55
N TYR A 14 -4.11 11.60 5.56
CA TYR A 14 -3.69 12.32 4.36
C TYR A 14 -4.20 11.64 3.11
N VAL A 15 -4.65 12.44 2.15
CA VAL A 15 -4.99 11.94 0.81
C VAL A 15 -3.69 11.79 0.02
N SER A 16 -3.38 10.57 -0.40
CA SER A 16 -2.10 10.21 -1.03
C SER A 16 -1.78 10.96 -2.32
N ASN A 17 -2.79 11.38 -3.09
CA ASN A 17 -2.58 12.07 -4.37
C ASN A 17 -2.48 13.59 -4.24
N SER A 18 -3.19 14.22 -3.30
CA SER A 18 -3.22 15.68 -3.13
C SER A 18 -2.34 16.19 -1.99
N GLY A 19 -1.91 15.32 -1.07
CA GLY A 19 -1.24 15.75 0.15
C GLY A 19 -2.17 16.39 1.18
N GLU A 20 -3.48 16.46 0.90
CA GLU A 20 -4.46 17.12 1.75
C GLU A 20 -4.61 16.38 3.09
N ARG A 21 -4.57 17.15 4.18
CA ARG A 21 -4.74 16.62 5.53
C ARG A 21 -6.20 16.69 5.95
N ILE A 22 -6.74 15.56 6.36
CA ILE A 22 -8.08 15.41 6.90
C ILE A 22 -7.96 15.03 8.37
N ASN A 23 -8.61 15.81 9.24
CA ASN A 23 -8.62 15.52 10.66
C ASN A 23 -9.91 14.75 10.99
N VAL A 24 -9.79 13.43 11.18
CA VAL A 24 -10.94 12.62 11.55
C VAL A 24 -10.90 12.28 13.01
N GLN A 25 -12.01 12.52 13.70
CA GLN A 25 -12.25 12.04 15.05
C GLN A 25 -12.82 10.63 14.99
N ALA A 26 -12.14 9.69 15.63
CA ALA A 26 -12.56 8.29 15.70
C ALA A 26 -12.52 7.79 17.15
N SER A 27 -13.54 7.03 17.52
CA SER A 27 -13.60 6.24 18.76
C SER A 27 -13.08 4.82 18.48
N PRO A 28 -12.49 4.11 19.46
CA PRO A 28 -12.09 2.71 19.28
C PRO A 28 -13.26 1.78 18.92
N THR A 29 -14.49 2.18 19.26
CA THR A 29 -15.73 1.46 18.97
C THR A 29 -16.24 1.66 17.55
N ASP A 30 -15.76 2.69 16.85
CA ASP A 30 -16.19 3.03 15.49
C ASP A 30 -15.71 1.93 14.53
N THR A 31 -16.55 1.60 13.55
CA THR A 31 -16.18 0.69 12.47
C THR A 31 -15.38 1.43 11.40
N ILE A 32 -14.44 0.74 10.76
CA ILE A 32 -13.71 1.31 9.63
C ILE A 32 -14.66 1.62 8.47
N ALA A 33 -15.71 0.82 8.24
CA ALA A 33 -16.75 1.15 7.27
C ALA A 33 -17.40 2.52 7.51
N SER A 34 -17.72 2.88 8.77
CA SER A 34 -18.28 4.19 9.10
C SER A 34 -17.29 5.34 8.83
N LEU A 35 -15.99 5.08 9.01
CA LEU A 35 -14.93 6.02 8.68
C LEU A 35 -14.83 6.24 7.16
N ILE A 36 -14.82 5.16 6.38
CA ILE A 36 -14.79 5.17 4.92
C ILE A 36 -15.97 5.96 4.34
N HIS A 37 -17.18 5.76 4.88
CA HIS A 37 -18.37 6.51 4.45
C HIS A 37 -18.22 8.02 4.71
N ARG A 38 -17.76 8.43 5.90
CA ARG A 38 -17.49 9.86 6.20
C ARG A 38 -16.44 10.45 5.27
N LEU A 39 -15.36 9.70 5.02
CA LEU A 39 -14.31 10.11 4.11
C LEU A 39 -14.81 10.27 2.67
N ALA A 40 -15.78 9.45 2.23
CA ALA A 40 -16.35 9.59 0.89
C ALA A 40 -17.10 10.92 0.70
N GLU A 41 -17.81 11.37 1.74
CA GLU A 41 -18.52 12.65 1.72
C GLU A 41 -17.56 13.83 1.65
N GLU A 42 -16.46 13.76 2.40
CA GLU A 42 -15.45 14.82 2.51
C GLU A 42 -14.52 14.88 1.29
N THR A 43 -14.00 13.73 0.84
CA THR A 43 -12.98 13.65 -0.24
C THR A 43 -13.56 13.48 -1.64
N LYS A 44 -14.85 13.17 -1.75
CA LYS A 44 -15.50 12.76 -3.01
C LYS A 44 -14.91 11.49 -3.64
N ILE A 45 -14.08 10.74 -2.92
CA ILE A 45 -13.59 9.43 -3.35
C ILE A 45 -14.66 8.38 -3.00
N PRO A 46 -15.21 7.62 -3.97
CA PRO A 46 -16.22 6.61 -3.68
C PRO A 46 -15.72 5.54 -2.71
N THR A 47 -16.58 5.05 -1.81
CA THR A 47 -16.21 4.07 -0.76
C THR A 47 -15.52 2.82 -1.31
N HIS A 48 -15.97 2.28 -2.46
CA HIS A 48 -15.38 1.12 -3.12
C HIS A 48 -13.98 1.36 -3.70
N ALA A 49 -13.63 2.63 -3.91
CA ALA A 49 -12.35 3.04 -4.45
C ALA A 49 -11.34 3.44 -3.36
N GLN A 50 -11.77 3.56 -2.10
CA GLN A 50 -10.88 3.94 -1.00
C GLN A 50 -10.05 2.75 -0.52
N ILE A 51 -8.75 2.98 -0.35
CA ILE A 51 -7.85 2.09 0.42
C ILE A 51 -7.20 2.93 1.51
N LEU A 52 -7.29 2.45 2.75
CA LEU A 52 -6.67 3.09 3.90
C LEU A 52 -5.47 2.27 4.36
N LEU A 53 -4.29 2.86 4.31
CA LEU A 53 -3.05 2.26 4.80
C LEU A 53 -2.47 3.06 5.96
N THR A 54 -2.07 2.39 7.03
CA THR A 54 -1.26 3.00 8.08
C THR A 54 0.21 3.13 7.65
N SER A 55 0.97 3.97 8.33
CA SER A 55 2.40 4.19 8.04
C SER A 55 3.28 2.92 8.11
N ASP A 56 2.83 1.88 8.83
CA ASP A 56 3.49 0.57 8.90
C ASP A 56 3.06 -0.40 7.78
N GLY A 57 2.20 0.06 6.86
CA GLY A 57 1.68 -0.73 5.76
C GLY A 57 0.50 -1.63 6.10
N SER A 58 -0.13 -1.49 7.27
CA SER A 58 -1.35 -2.26 7.57
C SER A 58 -2.58 -1.69 6.85
N THR A 59 -3.38 -2.54 6.20
CA THR A 59 -4.64 -2.14 5.59
C THR A 59 -5.73 -2.07 6.64
N LEU A 60 -6.51 -0.97 6.66
CA LEU A 60 -7.70 -0.88 7.50
C LEU A 60 -8.87 -1.55 6.78
N ASN A 61 -9.29 -2.73 7.25
CA ASN A 61 -10.39 -3.47 6.66
C ASN A 61 -11.75 -2.89 7.08
N PRO A 62 -12.73 -2.77 6.17
CA PRO A 62 -14.05 -2.22 6.49
C PRO A 62 -14.80 -2.92 7.63
N GLU A 63 -14.61 -4.24 7.76
CA GLU A 63 -15.25 -5.11 8.77
C GLU A 63 -14.65 -4.92 10.18
N ASP A 64 -13.46 -4.33 10.27
CA ASP A 64 -12.79 -4.12 11.54
C ASP A 64 -13.28 -2.88 12.28
N ARG A 65 -12.96 -2.84 13.57
CA ARG A 65 -13.08 -1.64 14.40
C ARG A 65 -11.77 -0.88 14.46
N VAL A 66 -11.83 0.42 14.66
CA VAL A 66 -10.65 1.28 14.87
C VAL A 66 -9.79 0.76 16.03
N GLY A 67 -10.43 0.24 17.09
CA GLY A 67 -9.73 -0.33 18.25
C GLY A 67 -8.87 -1.57 17.97
N ASN A 68 -9.09 -2.27 16.85
CA ASN A 68 -8.27 -3.42 16.42
C ASN A 68 -6.88 -3.00 15.94
N TYR A 69 -6.66 -1.71 15.69
CA TYR A 69 -5.42 -1.15 15.19
C TYR A 69 -4.71 -0.36 16.31
N PRO A 70 -3.88 -1.00 17.15
CA PRO A 70 -3.23 -0.36 18.29
C PRO A 70 -2.29 0.78 17.89
N GLN A 71 -1.73 0.74 16.68
CA GLN A 71 -0.88 1.81 16.16
C GLN A 71 -1.63 3.13 16.02
N LEU A 72 -2.95 3.11 15.78
CA LEU A 72 -3.77 4.34 15.69
C LEU A 72 -3.94 5.06 17.04
N ARG A 73 -3.48 4.45 18.14
CA ARG A 73 -3.43 5.10 19.47
C ARG A 73 -2.33 6.15 19.56
N ASP A 74 -1.27 6.01 18.76
CA ASP A 74 -0.16 6.96 18.78
C ASP A 74 -0.62 8.27 18.10
N PRO A 75 -0.52 9.44 18.75
CA PRO A 75 -0.80 10.73 18.12
C PRO A 75 0.13 11.05 16.93
N LYS A 76 1.22 10.31 16.75
CA LYS A 76 2.10 10.37 15.58
C LYS A 76 1.67 9.44 14.45
N ALA A 77 0.72 8.54 14.67
CA ALA A 77 0.23 7.64 13.64
C ALA A 77 -0.38 8.42 12.48
N VAL A 78 -0.05 7.99 11.27
CA VAL A 78 -0.54 8.56 10.04
C VAL A 78 -1.26 7.48 9.24
N VAL A 79 -2.43 7.84 8.71
CA VAL A 79 -3.19 7.02 7.77
C VAL A 79 -3.19 7.70 6.41
N TYR A 80 -2.91 6.95 5.36
CA TYR A 80 -2.93 7.41 3.99
C TYR A 80 -4.16 6.84 3.29
N LEU A 81 -4.92 7.72 2.66
CA LEU A 81 -6.06 7.38 1.82
C LEU A 81 -5.62 7.32 0.36
N PHE A 82 -5.79 6.17 -0.26
CA PHE A 82 -5.56 5.95 -1.68
C PHE A 82 -6.87 5.81 -2.42
N ASP A 83 -6.90 6.31 -3.65
CA ASP A 83 -7.97 6.10 -4.59
C ASP A 83 -7.54 5.04 -5.62
N ARG A 84 -8.19 3.87 -5.60
CA ARG A 84 -7.98 2.78 -6.56
C ARG A 84 -8.10 3.26 -8.00
N ASN A 85 -8.97 4.22 -8.29
CA ASN A 85 -9.14 4.72 -9.65
C ASN A 85 -7.89 5.42 -10.18
N TYR A 86 -7.01 5.92 -9.31
CA TYR A 86 -5.73 6.50 -9.72
C TYR A 86 -4.64 5.45 -9.87
N ILE A 87 -4.64 4.39 -9.05
CA ILE A 87 -3.64 3.31 -9.12
C ILE A 87 -3.69 2.59 -10.47
N PHE A 88 -4.90 2.35 -11.00
CA PHE A 88 -5.10 1.63 -12.26
C PHE A 88 -5.12 2.52 -13.51
N ARG A 89 -5.07 3.84 -13.35
CA ARG A 89 -4.86 4.75 -14.49
C ARG A 89 -3.37 4.82 -14.72
N SER A 90 -2.87 4.18 -15.79
CA SER A 90 -1.51 4.42 -16.27
C SER A 90 -1.31 5.93 -16.36
N PRO A 91 -0.40 6.54 -15.58
CA PRO A 91 -0.02 7.89 -15.84
C PRO A 91 0.69 7.81 -17.19
N SER A 92 0.01 8.22 -18.27
CA SER A 92 0.72 8.67 -19.46
C SER A 92 1.84 9.57 -18.93
N PRO A 93 3.12 9.36 -19.29
CA PRO A 93 4.22 10.16 -18.80
C PRO A 93 4.11 11.55 -19.42
N LYS A 94 3.10 12.31 -19.00
CA LYS A 94 3.05 13.74 -19.12
C LYS A 94 4.14 14.15 -18.18
N GLN A 95 5.26 14.57 -18.76
CA GLN A 95 6.23 15.41 -18.07
C GLN A 95 5.40 16.39 -17.25
N VAL A 96 5.32 16.17 -15.93
CA VAL A 96 4.82 17.17 -15.02
C VAL A 96 5.91 18.23 -15.11
N LYS A 97 5.77 19.11 -16.09
CA LYS A 97 6.38 20.42 -16.02
C LYS A 97 5.73 20.99 -14.78
N VAL A 98 6.39 20.78 -13.63
CA VAL A 98 6.21 21.64 -12.47
C VAL A 98 6.68 22.99 -12.98
N ALA A 99 5.81 23.67 -13.71
CA ALA A 99 5.89 25.09 -13.89
C ALA A 99 5.58 25.60 -12.49
N VAL A 100 6.60 25.61 -11.62
CA VAL A 100 6.58 26.51 -10.49
C VAL A 100 6.39 27.85 -11.18
N GLY A 101 5.17 28.38 -11.10
CA GLY A 101 4.78 29.65 -11.67
C GLY A 101 5.45 30.75 -10.87
N ILE A 102 6.78 30.70 -10.72
CA ILE A 102 7.58 31.85 -10.39
C ILE A 102 7.50 32.72 -11.63
N ASN A 103 6.39 33.43 -11.79
CA ASN A 103 6.38 34.59 -12.66
C ASN A 103 7.36 35.55 -11.99
N PRO A 104 8.57 35.75 -12.54
CA PRO A 104 9.43 36.78 -11.99
C PRO A 104 8.60 38.07 -12.03
N PRO A 105 8.57 38.84 -10.93
CA PRO A 105 7.82 40.09 -10.90
C PRO A 105 8.26 40.92 -12.11
N LYS A 106 7.30 41.29 -12.95
CA LYS A 106 7.58 42.13 -14.12
C LYS A 106 8.15 43.43 -13.58
N ILE A 107 9.46 43.62 -13.70
CA ILE A 107 10.08 44.90 -13.43
C ILE A 107 9.45 45.85 -14.44
N LEU A 108 8.70 46.84 -13.95
CA LEU A 108 8.21 47.92 -14.78
C LEU A 108 9.44 48.73 -15.21
N THR A 109 10.03 48.36 -16.35
CA THR A 109 11.20 49.02 -16.95
C THR A 109 10.95 50.52 -17.16
N GLU A 110 9.69 50.94 -17.19
CA GLU A 110 9.25 52.35 -17.23
C GLU A 110 9.77 53.18 -16.05
N CYS A 111 9.97 52.59 -14.86
CA CYS A 111 10.58 53.31 -13.73
C CYS A 111 12.10 53.49 -13.86
N LEU A 112 12.79 52.63 -14.62
CA LEU A 112 14.22 52.75 -14.88
C LEU A 112 14.52 53.74 -16.01
N ALA A 113 13.62 53.88 -16.99
CA ALA A 113 13.73 54.88 -18.06
C ALA A 113 13.60 56.34 -17.55
N ALA A 114 13.07 56.54 -16.34
CA ALA A 114 13.04 57.84 -15.67
C ALA A 114 14.40 58.24 -15.04
N ILE A 115 15.39 57.35 -15.06
CA ILE A 115 16.76 57.59 -14.58
C ILE A 115 17.66 58.09 -15.74
N GLU A 116 17.10 58.63 -16.81
CA GLU A 116 17.89 59.54 -17.66
C GLU A 116 17.93 60.91 -17.00
N PRO A 117 19.10 61.42 -16.59
CA PRO A 117 19.25 62.80 -16.18
C PRO A 117 19.17 63.66 -17.44
N ARG A 118 17.96 63.91 -17.95
CA ARG A 118 17.74 65.08 -18.80
C ARG A 118 17.59 66.27 -17.86
N SER A 119 18.74 66.70 -17.35
CA SER A 119 18.95 68.06 -16.86
C SER A 119 18.66 69.01 -18.00
N SER A 120 17.39 69.39 -18.17
CA SER A 120 17.12 70.72 -18.71
C SER A 120 17.32 71.68 -17.54
N ASP A 121 18.30 72.58 -17.68
CA ASP A 121 18.72 73.61 -16.73
C ASP A 121 17.62 74.65 -16.39
N HIS A 122 16.35 74.31 -16.62
CA HIS A 122 15.19 75.20 -16.50
C HIS A 122 14.00 74.57 -15.75
N SER A 123 14.15 73.37 -15.17
CA SER A 123 13.07 72.78 -14.37
C SER A 123 13.00 73.45 -13.00
N SER A 124 11.81 73.92 -12.62
CA SER A 124 11.62 74.55 -11.32
C SER A 124 11.74 73.51 -10.19
N SER A 125 12.16 73.93 -8.99
CA SER A 125 12.29 73.02 -7.85
C SER A 125 10.99 72.26 -7.52
N GLN A 126 9.83 72.83 -7.87
CA GLN A 126 8.52 72.19 -7.69
C GLN A 126 8.28 71.04 -8.69
N GLU A 127 8.72 71.19 -9.94
CA GLU A 127 8.60 70.13 -10.96
C GLU A 127 9.51 68.94 -10.66
N LEU A 128 10.72 69.20 -10.15
CA LEU A 128 11.64 68.16 -9.68
C LEU A 128 11.07 67.38 -8.50
N LEU A 129 10.42 68.08 -7.55
CA LEU A 129 9.79 67.43 -6.40
C LEU A 129 8.61 66.53 -6.81
N GLU A 130 7.75 66.99 -7.71
CA GLU A 130 6.60 66.17 -8.17
C GLU A 130 7.09 64.96 -8.98
N ARG A 131 8.12 65.11 -9.81
CA ARG A 131 8.78 63.99 -10.50
C ARG A 131 9.37 62.97 -9.52
N PHE A 132 10.11 63.42 -8.51
CA PHE A 132 10.65 62.55 -7.48
C PHE A 132 9.54 61.80 -6.74
N LYS A 133 8.44 62.47 -6.38
CA LYS A 133 7.31 61.87 -5.68
C LYS A 133 6.64 60.77 -6.51
N ILE A 134 6.40 61.01 -7.80
CA ILE A 134 5.84 60.02 -8.73
C ILE A 134 6.79 58.80 -8.83
N GLN A 135 8.09 59.05 -8.96
CA GLN A 135 9.09 57.98 -9.05
C GLN A 135 9.20 57.17 -7.75
N PHE A 136 9.20 57.85 -6.60
CA PHE A 136 9.25 57.21 -5.29
C PHE A 136 8.00 56.35 -5.04
N ASP A 137 6.80 56.85 -5.38
CA ASP A 137 5.56 56.07 -5.31
C ASP A 137 5.58 54.86 -6.26
N GLY A 138 6.10 55.04 -7.48
CA GLY A 138 6.34 53.95 -8.44
C GLY A 138 7.25 52.85 -7.86
N HIS A 139 8.39 53.23 -7.29
CA HIS A 139 9.29 52.28 -6.62
C HIS A 139 8.65 51.60 -5.41
N CYS A 140 7.89 52.34 -4.59
CA CYS A 140 7.17 51.76 -3.45
C CYS A 140 6.14 50.71 -3.91
N LYS A 141 5.37 51.00 -4.97
CA LYS A 141 4.41 50.04 -5.56
C LYS A 141 5.13 48.81 -6.11
N GLN A 142 6.25 48.99 -6.81
CA GLN A 142 7.04 47.89 -7.34
C GLN A 142 7.63 47.01 -6.23
N ALA A 143 8.17 47.61 -5.16
CA ALA A 143 8.71 46.88 -4.02
C ALA A 143 7.64 46.04 -3.32
N ARG A 144 6.44 46.60 -3.12
CA ARG A 144 5.29 45.86 -2.56
C ARG A 144 4.85 44.70 -3.44
N GLU A 145 4.81 44.89 -4.75
CA GLU A 145 4.46 43.82 -5.67
C GLU A 145 5.51 42.71 -5.70
N PHE A 146 6.79 43.07 -5.64
CA PHE A 146 7.89 42.11 -5.49
C PHE A 146 7.75 41.30 -4.20
N GLU A 147 7.51 41.97 -3.06
CA GLU A 147 7.30 41.34 -1.76
C GLU A 147 6.10 40.37 -1.80
N ARG A 148 4.97 40.79 -2.41
CA ARG A 148 3.77 39.96 -2.58
C ARG A 148 4.09 38.70 -3.38
N CYS A 149 4.72 38.83 -4.55
CA CYS A 149 5.10 37.71 -5.41
C CYS A 149 6.07 36.75 -4.70
N CYS A 150 7.07 37.27 -4.00
CA CYS A 150 8.01 36.44 -3.23
C CYS A 150 7.31 35.70 -2.09
N THR A 151 6.37 36.34 -1.41
CA THR A 151 5.60 35.73 -0.32
C THR A 151 4.72 34.60 -0.85
N GLU A 152 4.00 34.83 -1.95
CA GLU A 152 3.18 33.80 -2.60
C GLU A 152 4.04 32.62 -3.08
N SER A 153 5.16 32.91 -3.75
CA SER A 153 6.09 31.86 -4.20
C SER A 153 6.65 31.05 -3.04
N LYS A 154 7.00 31.69 -1.92
CA LYS A 154 7.43 30.99 -0.70
C LYS A 154 6.33 30.08 -0.15
N MET A 155 5.09 30.55 -0.12
CA MET A 155 3.95 29.74 0.35
C MET A 155 3.71 28.53 -0.55
N ASP A 156 3.81 28.69 -1.88
CA ASP A 156 3.70 27.58 -2.83
C ASP A 156 4.82 26.55 -2.64
N VAL A 157 6.07 26.99 -2.46
CA VAL A 157 7.19 26.08 -2.22
C VAL A 157 6.98 25.28 -0.93
N VAL A 158 6.55 25.92 0.16
CA VAL A 158 6.25 25.24 1.42
C VAL A 158 5.13 24.21 1.24
N ARG A 159 4.07 24.56 0.52
CA ARG A 159 2.96 23.65 0.22
C ARG A 159 3.43 22.44 -0.58
N ILE A 160 4.18 22.65 -1.67
CA ILE A 160 4.73 21.58 -2.51
C ILE A 160 5.62 20.65 -1.68
N LEU A 161 6.47 21.20 -0.80
CA LEU A 161 7.32 20.38 0.07
C LEU A 161 6.48 19.50 1.02
N GLN A 162 5.42 20.03 1.61
CA GLN A 162 4.50 19.26 2.44
C GLN A 162 3.78 18.16 1.65
N GLU A 163 3.31 18.47 0.44
CA GLU A 163 2.70 17.49 -0.47
C GLU A 163 3.68 16.36 -0.81
N LEU A 164 4.94 16.68 -1.14
CA LEU A 164 5.99 15.70 -1.41
C LEU A 164 6.31 14.81 -0.20
N GLU A 165 6.35 15.36 1.01
CA GLU A 165 6.55 14.57 2.23
C GLU A 165 5.42 13.56 2.45
N VAL A 166 4.18 13.98 2.21
CA VAL A 166 3.01 13.09 2.28
C VAL A 166 3.07 12.01 1.21
N HIS A 167 3.41 12.37 -0.03
CA HIS A 167 3.55 11.43 -1.13
C HIS A 167 4.59 10.36 -0.82
N LEU A 168 5.78 10.75 -0.35
CA LEU A 168 6.81 9.80 0.06
C LEU A 168 6.36 8.90 1.20
N GLY A 169 5.75 9.46 2.24
CA GLY A 169 5.25 8.66 3.36
C GLY A 169 4.16 7.67 2.92
N SER A 170 3.31 8.07 1.97
CA SER A 170 2.30 7.19 1.39
C SER A 170 2.93 6.09 0.53
N LEU A 171 3.98 6.40 -0.25
CA LEU A 171 4.72 5.41 -1.01
C LEU A 171 5.41 4.40 -0.10
N ASP A 172 6.02 4.86 0.99
CA ASP A 172 6.61 3.97 2.00
C ASP A 172 5.53 3.06 2.62
N ALA A 173 4.36 3.60 2.98
CA ALA A 173 3.24 2.82 3.51
C ALA A 173 2.75 1.76 2.51
N ALA A 174 2.60 2.14 1.23
CA ALA A 174 2.22 1.22 0.15
C ALA A 174 3.30 0.14 -0.07
N PHE A 175 4.58 0.52 0.00
CA PHE A 175 5.69 -0.41 -0.11
C PHE A 175 5.68 -1.41 1.05
N TYR A 176 5.53 -0.95 2.30
CA TYR A 176 5.41 -1.85 3.46
C TYR A 176 4.20 -2.77 3.34
N ASN A 177 3.05 -2.27 2.85
CA ASN A 177 1.87 -3.09 2.61
C ASN A 177 2.15 -4.22 1.63
N LEU A 178 2.82 -3.91 0.52
CA LEU A 178 3.20 -4.88 -0.50
C LEU A 178 4.20 -5.92 0.06
N MET A 179 5.20 -5.48 0.82
CA MET A 179 6.17 -6.38 1.48
C MET A 179 5.49 -7.31 2.48
N ASN A 180 4.58 -6.79 3.30
CA ASN A 180 3.85 -7.58 4.30
C ASN A 180 2.94 -8.62 3.62
N HIS A 181 2.21 -8.21 2.58
CA HIS A 181 1.35 -9.11 1.81
C HIS A 181 2.16 -10.21 1.13
N ARG A 182 3.28 -9.85 0.51
CA ARG A 182 4.23 -10.80 -0.07
C ARG A 182 4.74 -11.80 0.96
N GLY A 183 5.21 -11.32 2.11
CA GLY A 183 5.69 -12.18 3.20
C GLY A 183 4.62 -13.17 3.67
N SER A 184 3.37 -12.72 3.78
CA SER A 184 2.23 -13.56 4.11
C SER A 184 1.93 -14.61 3.04
N MET A 185 1.99 -14.25 1.75
CA MET A 185 1.78 -15.21 0.65
C MET A 185 2.87 -16.29 0.62
N VAL A 186 4.14 -15.90 0.76
CA VAL A 186 5.27 -16.84 0.83
C VAL A 186 5.09 -17.81 1.99
N LYS A 187 4.77 -17.30 3.18
CA LYS A 187 4.53 -18.14 4.35
C LYS A 187 3.39 -19.14 4.12
N MET A 188 2.24 -18.67 3.62
CA MET A 188 1.07 -19.51 3.36
C MET A 188 1.38 -20.60 2.32
N PHE A 189 2.14 -20.26 1.28
CA PHE A 189 2.55 -21.21 0.27
C PHE A 189 3.55 -22.25 0.80
N ASP A 190 4.55 -21.83 1.58
CA ASP A 190 5.53 -22.72 2.19
C ASP A 190 4.86 -23.69 3.19
N GLU A 191 3.88 -23.21 3.98
CA GLU A 191 3.06 -24.02 4.88
C GLU A 191 2.25 -25.07 4.10
N PHE A 192 1.51 -24.63 3.07
CA PHE A 192 0.76 -25.53 2.18
C PHE A 192 1.66 -26.62 1.56
N PHE A 193 2.81 -26.23 1.03
CA PHE A 193 3.72 -27.16 0.35
C PHE A 193 4.32 -28.18 1.33
N SER A 194 4.63 -27.75 2.55
CA SER A 194 5.10 -28.63 3.63
C SER A 194 4.03 -29.66 4.02
N GLU A 195 2.79 -29.23 4.22
CA GLU A 195 1.66 -30.14 4.53
C GLU A 195 1.41 -31.12 3.38
N PHE A 196 1.40 -30.63 2.14
CA PHE A 196 1.24 -31.46 0.96
C PHE A 196 2.32 -32.55 0.88
N THR A 197 3.59 -32.18 1.09
CA THR A 197 4.71 -33.13 1.05
C THR A 197 4.57 -34.21 2.14
N ALA A 198 4.09 -33.84 3.32
CA ALA A 198 3.81 -34.79 4.40
C ALA A 198 2.70 -35.79 4.00
N ILE A 199 1.60 -35.30 3.40
CA ILE A 199 0.48 -36.13 2.92
C ILE A 199 0.95 -37.08 1.80
N VAL A 200 1.77 -36.61 0.86
CA VAL A 200 2.32 -37.46 -0.20
C VAL A 200 3.17 -38.58 0.39
N LYS A 201 4.02 -38.26 1.38
CA LYS A 201 4.85 -39.26 2.06
C LYS A 201 3.99 -40.31 2.79
N GLU A 202 3.02 -39.88 3.58
CA GLU A 202 2.11 -40.76 4.32
C GLU A 202 1.30 -41.65 3.37
N SER A 203 0.71 -41.06 2.32
CA SER A 203 -0.05 -41.83 1.33
C SER A 203 0.82 -42.82 0.56
N SER A 204 2.09 -42.51 0.25
CA SER A 204 3.00 -43.48 -0.35
C SER A 204 3.21 -44.68 0.56
N THR A 205 3.48 -44.46 1.85
CA THR A 205 3.66 -45.56 2.79
C THR A 205 2.42 -46.46 2.89
N LEU A 206 1.22 -45.87 2.90
CA LEU A 206 -0.04 -46.62 2.87
C LEU A 206 -0.18 -47.44 1.59
N PHE A 207 0.13 -46.85 0.45
CA PHE A 207 -0.03 -47.51 -0.84
C PHE A 207 1.01 -48.62 -1.05
N ASP A 208 2.22 -48.46 -0.52
CA ASP A 208 3.32 -49.41 -0.66
C ASP A 208 3.13 -50.62 0.29
N ASN A 209 2.52 -50.42 1.45
CA ASN A 209 2.15 -51.49 2.38
C ASN A 209 0.85 -52.21 2.02
N PHE A 210 0.07 -51.70 1.06
CA PHE A 210 -1.27 -52.21 0.77
C PHE A 210 -1.35 -53.72 0.50
N GLU A 211 -0.45 -54.28 -0.31
CA GLU A 211 -0.46 -55.73 -0.61
C GLU A 211 0.02 -56.56 0.59
N TYR A 212 0.92 -56.00 1.42
CA TYR A 212 1.32 -56.63 2.69
C TYR A 212 0.13 -56.68 3.67
N ASP A 213 -0.59 -55.57 3.83
CA ASP A 213 -1.76 -55.48 4.71
C ASP A 213 -2.90 -56.40 4.24
N LEU A 214 -3.12 -56.54 2.92
CA LEU A 214 -4.04 -57.53 2.37
C LEU A 214 -3.60 -58.97 2.67
N GLY A 215 -2.30 -59.24 2.61
CA GLY A 215 -1.71 -60.53 3.00
C GLY A 215 -1.97 -60.87 4.46
N GLU A 216 -1.78 -59.92 5.36
CA GLU A 216 -2.06 -60.08 6.79
C GLU A 216 -3.55 -60.34 7.05
N LEU A 217 -4.45 -59.61 6.38
CA LEU A 217 -5.89 -59.84 6.50
C LEU A 217 -6.32 -61.24 6.03
N ARG A 218 -5.58 -61.85 5.10
CA ARG A 218 -5.81 -63.23 4.66
C ARG A 218 -5.39 -64.25 5.71
N ASN A 219 -4.41 -63.92 6.55
CA ASN A 219 -3.89 -64.82 7.58
C ASN A 219 -4.70 -64.79 8.89
N VAL A 220 -5.54 -63.76 9.09
CA VAL A 220 -6.38 -63.65 10.29
C VAL A 220 -7.68 -64.42 10.11
N GLU A 221 -7.79 -65.54 10.82
CA GLU A 221 -9.01 -66.35 10.85
C GLU A 221 -10.16 -65.66 11.59
N LEU A 222 -11.37 -65.81 11.04
CA LEU A 222 -12.59 -65.41 11.73
C LEU A 222 -12.89 -66.35 12.89
N HIS A 223 -13.42 -65.78 13.97
CA HIS A 223 -13.98 -66.55 15.07
C HIS A 223 -15.04 -67.54 14.55
N PRO A 224 -15.10 -68.80 15.04
CA PRO A 224 -15.99 -69.83 14.49
C PRO A 224 -17.46 -69.42 14.37
N ALA A 225 -17.97 -68.63 15.31
CA ALA A 225 -19.35 -68.12 15.29
C ALA A 225 -19.64 -67.09 14.17
N LEU A 226 -18.61 -66.50 13.56
CA LEU A 226 -18.72 -65.50 12.50
C LEU A 226 -18.44 -66.06 11.11
N ARG A 227 -18.09 -67.35 11.01
CA ARG A 227 -17.86 -68.04 9.74
C ARG A 227 -19.19 -68.27 9.04
N ILE A 228 -19.38 -67.69 7.86
CA ILE A 228 -20.62 -67.80 7.09
C ILE A 228 -20.27 -68.35 5.70
N GLY A 229 -20.75 -69.57 5.43
CA GLY A 229 -20.46 -70.27 4.18
C GLY A 229 -18.96 -70.41 3.93
N ASN A 230 -18.48 -69.78 2.87
CA ASN A 230 -17.10 -69.88 2.37
C ASN A 230 -16.16 -68.84 3.02
N LYS A 231 -16.70 -67.96 3.88
CA LYS A 231 -15.93 -66.85 4.49
C LYS A 231 -15.26 -67.31 5.77
N THR A 232 -13.95 -67.39 5.75
CA THR A 232 -13.13 -67.98 6.83
C THR A 232 -12.10 -67.01 7.40
N THR A 233 -11.73 -65.98 6.67
CA THR A 233 -10.71 -64.98 7.02
C THR A 233 -11.29 -63.57 7.06
N LEU A 234 -10.59 -62.61 7.69
CA LEU A 234 -11.01 -61.21 7.70
C LEU A 234 -11.07 -60.62 6.29
N LEU A 235 -10.18 -61.04 5.39
CA LEU A 235 -10.19 -60.61 3.99
C LEU A 235 -11.49 -61.00 3.28
N ASP A 236 -12.08 -62.16 3.58
CA ASP A 236 -13.34 -62.62 2.96
C ASP A 236 -14.55 -61.73 3.29
N MET A 237 -14.41 -60.87 4.31
CA MET A 237 -15.40 -59.86 4.69
C MET A 237 -15.20 -58.53 3.96
N GLN A 238 -14.09 -58.34 3.27
CA GLN A 238 -13.76 -57.11 2.54
C GLN A 238 -13.89 -57.30 1.02
N PRO A 239 -14.42 -56.31 0.28
CA PRO A 239 -14.49 -56.37 -1.17
C PRO A 239 -13.11 -56.06 -1.78
N GLU A 240 -12.20 -57.04 -1.82
CA GLU A 240 -10.81 -56.90 -2.30
C GLU A 240 -10.70 -56.20 -3.67
N GLY A 241 -11.55 -56.60 -4.63
CA GLY A 241 -11.57 -55.98 -5.96
C GLY A 241 -11.89 -54.47 -5.92
N ARG A 242 -12.81 -54.05 -5.04
CA ARG A 242 -13.16 -52.63 -4.85
C ARG A 242 -12.04 -51.87 -4.14
N LEU A 243 -11.33 -52.50 -3.21
CA LEU A 243 -10.18 -51.89 -2.53
C LEU A 243 -9.04 -51.62 -3.52
N ARG A 244 -8.71 -52.59 -4.38
CA ARG A 244 -7.70 -52.41 -5.45
C ARG A 244 -8.10 -51.34 -6.45
N GLU A 245 -9.37 -51.31 -6.87
CA GLU A 245 -9.88 -50.26 -7.77
C GLU A 245 -9.76 -48.86 -7.12
N THR A 246 -10.11 -48.75 -5.84
CA THR A 246 -10.02 -47.50 -5.07
C THR A 246 -8.57 -47.05 -4.94
N LEU A 247 -7.64 -47.97 -4.63
CA LEU A 247 -6.21 -47.69 -4.59
C LEU A 247 -5.70 -47.15 -5.93
N GLY A 248 -6.08 -47.78 -7.05
CA GLY A 248 -5.73 -47.32 -8.39
C GLY A 248 -6.22 -45.90 -8.67
N LYS A 249 -7.47 -45.58 -8.29
CA LYS A 249 -8.01 -44.22 -8.38
C LYS A 249 -7.23 -43.23 -7.52
N CYS A 250 -6.93 -43.58 -6.27
CA CYS A 250 -6.16 -42.76 -5.33
C CYS A 250 -4.74 -42.47 -5.85
N ARG A 251 -4.03 -43.48 -6.36
CA ARG A 251 -2.72 -43.30 -7.00
C ARG A 251 -2.82 -42.34 -8.20
N SER A 252 -3.79 -42.55 -9.10
CA SER A 252 -3.98 -41.65 -10.26
C SER A 252 -4.32 -40.20 -9.88
N TRP A 253 -5.03 -40.00 -8.78
CA TRP A 253 -5.39 -38.67 -8.30
C TRP A 253 -4.21 -37.99 -7.62
N ARG A 254 -3.46 -38.72 -6.78
CA ARG A 254 -2.22 -38.26 -6.16
C ARG A 254 -1.20 -37.85 -7.23
N ASP A 255 -0.93 -38.70 -8.21
CA ASP A 255 0.10 -38.42 -9.22
C ASP A 255 -0.25 -37.18 -10.05
N ARG A 256 -1.55 -36.96 -10.34
CA ARG A 256 -2.04 -35.74 -11.01
C ARG A 256 -1.89 -34.51 -10.12
N LEU A 257 -2.29 -34.62 -8.84
CA LEU A 257 -2.19 -33.53 -7.89
C LEU A 257 -0.72 -33.14 -7.64
N GLU A 258 0.16 -34.12 -7.48
CA GLU A 258 1.60 -33.93 -7.33
C GLU A 258 2.20 -33.20 -8.52
N LYS A 259 1.85 -33.62 -9.74
CA LYS A 259 2.27 -32.90 -10.94
C LYS A 259 1.81 -31.43 -10.91
N SER A 260 0.54 -31.17 -10.61
CA SER A 260 0.02 -29.80 -10.53
C SER A 260 0.66 -28.97 -9.42
N VAL A 261 0.96 -29.56 -8.26
CA VAL A 261 1.61 -28.85 -7.15
C VAL A 261 3.08 -28.54 -7.47
N VAL A 262 3.78 -29.43 -8.19
CA VAL A 262 5.15 -29.17 -8.67
C VAL A 262 5.16 -28.06 -9.73
N GLU A 263 4.20 -28.05 -10.65
CA GLU A 263 4.03 -26.98 -11.64
C GLU A 263 3.76 -25.64 -10.94
N LEU A 264 2.80 -25.62 -10.00
CA LEU A 264 2.49 -24.43 -9.19
C LEU A 264 3.71 -23.94 -8.39
N ARG A 265 4.53 -24.86 -7.87
CA ARG A 265 5.76 -24.52 -7.15
C ARG A 265 6.77 -23.83 -8.05
N ALA A 266 6.94 -24.31 -9.27
CA ALA A 266 7.84 -23.68 -10.24
C ALA A 266 7.38 -22.25 -10.59
N GLU A 267 6.09 -22.07 -10.88
CA GLU A 267 5.50 -20.75 -11.14
C GLU A 267 5.65 -19.80 -9.94
N PHE A 268 5.40 -20.32 -8.73
CA PHE A 268 5.53 -19.53 -7.50
C PHE A 268 6.97 -19.08 -7.25
N ASP A 269 7.96 -19.96 -7.42
CA ASP A 269 9.36 -19.63 -7.26
C ASP A 269 9.83 -18.62 -8.33
N GLU A 270 9.34 -18.72 -9.57
CA GLU A 270 9.61 -17.73 -10.62
C GLU A 270 9.09 -16.34 -10.23
N ILE A 271 7.82 -16.23 -9.84
CA ILE A 271 7.22 -14.98 -9.37
C ILE A 271 7.99 -14.42 -8.16
N ARG A 272 8.36 -15.29 -7.22
CA ARG A 272 9.08 -14.90 -6.00
C ARG A 272 10.43 -14.27 -6.32
N GLU A 273 11.18 -14.81 -7.28
CA GLU A 273 12.48 -14.28 -7.69
C GLU A 273 12.36 -13.00 -8.52
N GLU A 274 11.38 -12.91 -9.43
CA GLU A 274 11.18 -11.66 -10.20
C GLU A 274 10.78 -10.50 -9.27
N VAL A 275 9.93 -10.76 -8.27
CA VAL A 275 9.58 -9.75 -7.25
C VAL A 275 10.81 -9.32 -6.44
N LYS A 276 11.72 -10.25 -6.05
CA LYS A 276 12.99 -9.86 -5.37
C LYS A 276 13.83 -8.93 -6.22
N LYS A 277 13.88 -9.21 -7.53
CA LYS A 277 14.67 -8.44 -8.48
C LYS A 277 14.11 -7.04 -8.68
N GLU A 278 12.79 -6.90 -8.81
CA GLU A 278 12.13 -5.59 -8.87
C GLU A 278 12.32 -4.78 -7.58
N GLU A 279 12.22 -5.42 -6.41
CA GLU A 279 12.51 -4.79 -5.12
C GLU A 279 13.94 -4.26 -5.04
N GLY A 280 14.92 -5.02 -5.51
CA GLY A 280 16.31 -4.59 -5.57
C GLY A 280 16.55 -3.39 -6.50
N GLN A 281 15.66 -3.15 -7.46
CA GLN A 281 15.71 -2.01 -8.38
C GLN A 281 15.01 -0.76 -7.83
N LEU A 282 14.11 -0.90 -6.85
CA LEU A 282 13.46 0.24 -6.21
C LEU A 282 14.49 1.02 -5.36
N LYS A 283 15.04 2.08 -5.96
CA LYS A 283 15.84 3.07 -5.23
C LYS A 283 14.91 3.92 -4.37
N ARG A 284 15.02 3.81 -3.05
CA ARG A 284 14.37 4.76 -2.13
C ARG A 284 14.94 6.16 -2.37
N VAL A 285 14.06 7.11 -2.63
CA VAL A 285 14.44 8.52 -2.77
C VAL A 285 14.64 9.09 -1.38
N ASP A 286 15.89 9.35 -1.00
CA ASP A 286 16.21 10.01 0.26
C ASP A 286 16.06 11.54 0.12
N LEU A 287 15.07 12.11 0.80
CA LEU A 287 14.88 13.57 0.92
C LEU A 287 15.38 14.13 2.26
N SER A 288 16.21 13.40 3.01
CA SER A 288 16.84 13.89 4.25
C SER A 288 17.61 15.20 4.05
N TRP A 289 18.13 15.44 2.85
CA TRP A 289 18.79 16.68 2.46
C TRP A 289 17.83 17.89 2.45
N LEU A 290 16.55 17.71 2.05
CA LEU A 290 15.55 18.78 2.08
C LEU A 290 15.17 19.15 3.51
N LYS A 291 15.07 18.17 4.40
CA LYS A 291 14.76 18.42 5.83
C LYS A 291 15.85 19.25 6.52
N ARG A 292 17.12 19.06 6.13
CA ARG A 292 18.25 19.86 6.61
C ARG A 292 18.29 21.28 6.04
N ALA A 293 17.72 21.51 4.87
CA ALA A 293 17.70 22.83 4.24
C ALA A 293 16.59 23.75 4.80
N ASN A 294 15.60 23.17 5.50
CA ASN A 294 14.42 23.88 6.02
C ASN A 294 14.44 24.05 7.55
N SER A 295 15.51 23.59 8.22
CA SER A 295 15.79 23.73 9.66
C SER A 295 16.79 24.85 9.91
#